data_AF-A0A399SQA6-F1
#
_entry.id   AF-A0A399SQA6-F1
#
_cell.length_a   1.000
_cell.length_b   1.000
_cell.length_c   1.000
_cell.angle_alpha   90.00
_cell.angle_beta   90.00
_cell.angle_gamma   90.00
#
_symmetry.space_group_name_H-M   'P 1'
#
loop_
_entity.id
_entity.type
_entity.pdbx_description
1 polymer ?
#
loop_
_entity_poly.entity_id
_entity_poly.type
_entity_poly.pdbx_seq_one_letter_code
_entity_poly.pdbx_strand_id
1 'polypeptide(L)'
;MSTIDRSLAELANALTFGVSGDDSAAHAARGAAAQAALTRHSEQLDRAYASAGGQVDPWFAPPFGADLVAGAGGDLDAVLASPAFVPEVQREAGLAADEEFVHDEDGERWVQFTPEARHVDEAYECARAVAAQLIERGDASPTAVVGAGRTYGDLLMLTAEQRTTVLDGIREIGEASGDADGRFAAVAEYVERHSELPQRADLRDALVTVFEGQLWTEGARDVPDHLHDLVAEVLPGEASAEAVEPARDGRGLPMLTAEQRTTLLEAIDATREASGDTDGRFAFLGGLIAMWGEVPERPDLREALATVLEGQFGTPSAPDLPEHLREVVDYVVPDEARGDSHELRPTDGMATVRSEESATQLPSTMYSPREFAEREMLRAAGINPDERAAQPVPSSQAMMLQPEVQRTRGDDPLER
;
A
#
# COMPACT_ATOMS: atom_id res chain seq x y z
N MET A 1 -26.38 5.91 -15.02
CA MET A 1 -26.90 6.03 -13.64
C MET A 1 -27.09 7.50 -13.34
N SER A 2 -28.15 7.90 -12.62
CA SER A 2 -28.28 9.30 -12.18
C SER A 2 -27.27 9.50 -11.06
N THR A 3 -26.22 10.28 -11.29
CA THR A 3 -25.41 10.85 -10.20
C THR A 3 -26.38 11.50 -9.21
N ILE A 4 -26.33 11.05 -7.96
CA ILE A 4 -27.20 11.58 -6.90
C ILE A 4 -26.56 12.89 -6.47
N ASP A 5 -26.81 13.99 -7.20
CA ASP A 5 -26.27 15.31 -6.85
C ASP A 5 -27.05 15.90 -5.64
N ARG A 6 -26.83 15.31 -4.46
CA ARG A 6 -27.39 15.81 -3.20
C ARG A 6 -26.59 17.00 -2.72
N SER A 7 -27.30 18.06 -2.37
CA SER A 7 -26.68 19.20 -1.72
C SER A 7 -26.07 18.81 -0.37
N LEU A 8 -25.00 19.50 0.04
CA LEU A 8 -24.35 19.28 1.33
C LEU A 8 -25.32 19.37 2.51
N ALA A 9 -26.34 20.22 2.40
CA ALA A 9 -27.40 20.34 3.40
C ALA A 9 -28.32 19.12 3.45
N GLU A 10 -28.59 18.47 2.31
CA GLU A 10 -29.33 17.21 2.28
C GLU A 10 -28.53 16.06 2.88
N LEU A 11 -27.21 16.00 2.65
CA LEU A 11 -26.33 15.02 3.28
C LEU A 11 -26.29 15.19 4.80
N ALA A 12 -26.07 16.42 5.29
CA ALA A 12 -26.12 16.71 6.73
C ALA A 12 -27.48 16.35 7.33
N ASN A 13 -28.59 16.72 6.67
CA ASN A 13 -29.93 16.34 7.12
C ASN A 13 -30.13 14.83 7.17
N ALA A 14 -29.65 14.09 6.16
CA ALA A 14 -29.81 12.65 6.08
C ALA A 14 -29.14 11.94 7.27
N LEU A 15 -27.94 12.36 7.68
CA LEU A 15 -27.23 11.78 8.84
C LEU A 15 -27.98 11.94 10.17
N THR A 16 -28.79 12.98 10.31
CA THR A 16 -29.58 13.18 11.55
C THR A 16 -30.72 12.17 11.70
N PHE A 17 -31.16 11.54 10.62
CA PHE A 17 -32.38 10.72 10.57
C PHE A 17 -33.61 11.42 11.20
N GLY A 18 -33.67 12.75 11.09
CA GLY A 18 -34.75 13.59 11.65
C GLY A 18 -34.64 13.83 13.16
N VAL A 19 -33.52 13.47 13.80
CA VAL A 19 -33.26 13.64 15.23
C VAL A 19 -32.17 14.69 15.43
N SER A 20 -32.55 15.82 16.03
CA SER A 20 -31.63 16.91 16.35
C SER A 20 -30.99 16.76 17.74
N GLY A 21 -29.82 17.38 17.90
CA GLY A 21 -29.07 17.45 19.16
C GLY A 21 -27.91 16.46 19.26
N ASP A 22 -27.02 16.72 20.22
CA ASP A 22 -25.78 15.96 20.45
C ASP A 22 -25.72 15.33 21.85
N ASP A 23 -26.88 15.13 22.49
CA ASP A 23 -26.93 14.41 23.77
C ASP A 23 -27.16 12.91 23.58
N SER A 24 -26.88 12.13 24.63
CA SER A 24 -27.05 10.67 24.61
C SER A 24 -28.45 10.18 24.23
N ALA A 25 -29.50 11.00 24.46
CA ALA A 25 -30.86 10.63 24.07
C ALA A 25 -31.09 10.88 22.57
N ALA A 26 -30.55 11.97 22.03
CA ALA A 26 -30.51 12.24 20.60
C ALA A 26 -29.71 11.17 19.85
N HIS A 27 -28.54 10.78 20.36
CA HIS A 27 -27.74 9.67 19.80
C HIS A 27 -28.57 8.38 19.74
N ALA A 28 -29.12 7.93 20.87
CA ALA A 28 -29.91 6.70 20.91
C ALA A 28 -31.13 6.71 19.97
N ALA A 29 -31.85 7.84 19.90
CA ALA A 29 -32.99 8.00 19.00
C ALA A 29 -32.57 8.00 17.53
N ARG A 30 -31.45 8.65 17.20
CA ARG A 30 -30.87 8.66 15.86
C ARG A 30 -30.41 7.28 15.43
N GLY A 31 -29.70 6.55 16.29
CA GLY A 31 -29.27 5.18 16.04
C GLY A 31 -30.46 4.25 15.78
N ALA A 32 -31.53 4.37 16.58
CA ALA A 32 -32.77 3.61 16.35
C ALA A 32 -33.46 3.97 15.02
N ALA A 33 -33.46 5.26 14.64
CA ALA A 33 -34.04 5.73 13.39
C ALA A 33 -33.24 5.24 12.16
N ALA A 34 -31.91 5.25 12.24
CA ALA A 34 -31.02 4.70 11.23
C ALA A 34 -31.23 3.18 11.06
N GLN A 35 -31.28 2.43 12.16
CA GLN A 35 -31.57 0.99 12.13
C GLN A 35 -32.93 0.70 11.48
N ALA A 36 -33.96 1.48 11.82
CA ALA A 36 -35.28 1.33 11.21
C ALA A 36 -35.28 1.67 9.71
N ALA A 37 -34.42 2.60 9.27
CA ALA A 37 -34.24 2.91 7.84
C ALA A 37 -33.59 1.74 7.09
N LEU A 38 -32.56 1.12 7.68
CA LEU A 38 -31.91 -0.08 7.12
C LEU A 38 -32.90 -1.26 7.02
N THR A 39 -33.71 -1.51 8.06
CA THR A 39 -34.75 -2.56 8.01
C THR A 39 -35.76 -2.30 6.89
N ARG A 40 -36.26 -1.06 6.77
CA ARG A 40 -37.18 -0.68 5.68
C ARG A 40 -36.55 -0.86 4.30
N HIS A 41 -35.26 -0.55 4.17
CA HIS A 41 -34.52 -0.72 2.93
C HIS A 41 -34.37 -2.21 2.55
N SER A 42 -33.99 -3.06 3.50
CA SER A 42 -33.93 -4.52 3.30
C SER A 42 -35.29 -5.08 2.87
N GLU A 43 -36.38 -4.71 3.55
CA GLU A 43 -37.74 -5.14 3.19
C GLU A 43 -38.17 -4.64 1.80
N GLN A 44 -37.65 -3.51 1.34
CA GLN A 44 -37.90 -3.00 0.00
C GLN A 44 -37.14 -3.82 -1.05
N LEU A 45 -35.87 -4.15 -0.80
CA LEU A 45 -35.08 -5.04 -1.66
C LEU A 45 -35.72 -6.42 -1.78
N ASP A 46 -36.12 -7.04 -0.66
CA ASP A 46 -36.77 -8.35 -0.65
C ASP A 46 -38.05 -8.36 -1.50
N ARG A 47 -38.88 -7.31 -1.37
CA ARG A 47 -40.09 -7.16 -2.19
C ARG A 47 -39.76 -6.97 -3.66
N ALA A 48 -38.73 -6.20 -3.97
CA ALA A 48 -38.30 -5.97 -5.34
C ALA A 48 -37.80 -7.28 -5.98
N TYR A 49 -36.94 -8.04 -5.29
CA TYR A 49 -36.48 -9.35 -5.75
C TYR A 49 -37.64 -10.33 -5.95
N ALA A 50 -38.58 -10.40 -5.01
CA ALA A 50 -39.76 -11.25 -5.12
C ALA A 50 -40.63 -10.87 -6.34
N SER A 51 -40.73 -9.57 -6.66
CA SER A 51 -41.51 -9.08 -7.80
C SER A 51 -40.81 -9.26 -9.15
N ALA A 52 -39.47 -9.23 -9.18
CA ALA A 52 -38.67 -9.36 -10.39
C ALA A 52 -38.48 -10.82 -10.85
N GLY A 53 -38.93 -11.80 -10.05
CA GLY A 53 -38.82 -13.23 -10.37
C GLY A 53 -37.38 -13.70 -10.58
N GLY A 54 -36.39 -13.00 -10.00
CA GLY A 54 -34.97 -13.28 -10.16
C GLY A 54 -34.37 -12.94 -11.54
N GLN A 55 -35.10 -12.23 -12.42
CA GLN A 55 -34.61 -11.89 -13.76
C GLN A 55 -33.80 -10.58 -13.82
N VAL A 56 -33.98 -9.70 -12.84
CA VAL A 56 -33.30 -8.41 -12.74
C VAL A 56 -32.90 -8.22 -11.29
N ASP A 57 -31.66 -7.83 -11.05
CA ASP A 57 -31.19 -7.39 -9.74
C ASP A 57 -31.72 -5.97 -9.49
N PRO A 58 -32.69 -5.78 -8.58
CA PRO A 58 -33.20 -4.46 -8.27
C PRO A 58 -32.21 -3.72 -7.36
N TRP A 59 -31.30 -2.96 -7.97
CA TRP A 59 -30.34 -2.17 -7.24
C TRP A 59 -30.97 -0.89 -6.67
N PHE A 60 -31.18 -0.86 -5.35
CA PHE A 60 -31.47 0.36 -4.61
C PHE A 60 -30.28 0.66 -3.69
N ALA A 61 -29.73 1.88 -3.76
CA ALA A 61 -28.69 2.29 -2.83
C ALA A 61 -29.24 2.36 -1.40
N PRO A 62 -28.45 1.96 -0.38
CA PRO A 62 -28.83 2.14 1.01
C PRO A 62 -28.99 3.64 1.33
N PRO A 63 -29.77 3.99 2.38
CA PRO A 63 -29.86 5.38 2.81
C PRO A 63 -28.48 5.87 3.27
N PHE A 64 -28.07 7.05 2.79
CA PHE A 64 -26.76 7.63 3.08
C PHE A 64 -26.41 7.60 4.57
N GLY A 65 -25.24 7.05 4.87
CA GLY A 65 -24.68 7.00 6.22
C GLY A 65 -25.48 6.17 7.23
N ALA A 66 -26.52 5.43 6.82
CA ALA A 66 -27.35 4.67 7.74
C ALA A 66 -26.57 3.60 8.49
N ASP A 67 -25.68 2.88 7.81
CA ASP A 67 -24.82 1.87 8.44
C ASP A 67 -23.81 2.52 9.39
N LEU A 68 -23.24 3.67 9.04
CA LEU A 68 -22.30 4.41 9.90
C LEU A 68 -22.99 4.91 11.16
N VAL A 69 -24.15 5.56 11.00
CA VAL A 69 -24.94 6.11 12.11
C VAL A 69 -25.46 4.99 13.01
N ALA A 70 -25.91 3.86 12.45
CA ALA A 70 -26.33 2.70 13.23
C ALA A 70 -25.14 2.07 13.99
N GLY A 71 -23.99 1.90 13.32
CA GLY A 71 -22.77 1.34 13.91
C GLY A 71 -22.19 2.21 15.03
N ALA A 72 -22.31 3.53 14.92
CA ALA A 72 -21.91 4.50 15.94
C ALA A 72 -22.96 4.70 17.04
N GLY A 73 -24.09 3.96 17.03
CA GLY A 73 -25.17 4.15 18.01
C GLY A 73 -25.84 5.53 17.93
N GLY A 74 -25.74 6.20 16.78
CA GLY A 74 -26.26 7.55 16.51
C GLY A 74 -25.35 8.70 16.96
N ASP A 75 -24.15 8.43 17.45
CA ASP A 75 -23.14 9.45 17.73
C ASP A 75 -22.56 10.00 16.41
N LEU A 76 -22.78 11.27 16.11
CA LEU A 76 -22.30 11.87 14.87
C LEU A 76 -20.83 12.24 14.92
N ASP A 77 -20.23 12.45 16.09
CA ASP A 77 -18.78 12.66 16.20
C ASP A 77 -18.04 11.40 15.77
N ALA A 78 -18.50 10.24 16.26
CA ALA A 78 -17.97 8.94 15.87
C ALA A 78 -18.22 8.61 14.39
N VAL A 79 -19.34 9.06 13.80
CA VAL A 79 -19.58 8.94 12.36
C VAL A 79 -18.59 9.78 11.56
N LEU A 80 -18.40 11.06 11.92
CA LEU A 80 -17.48 11.96 11.23
C LEU A 80 -16.02 11.51 11.33
N ALA A 81 -15.64 10.96 12.49
CA ALA A 81 -14.32 10.38 12.72
C ALA A 81 -14.13 9.01 12.05
N SER A 82 -15.21 8.37 11.59
CA SER A 82 -15.12 7.05 10.96
C SER A 82 -14.35 7.12 9.65
N PRO A 83 -13.40 6.19 9.42
CA PRO A 83 -12.67 6.15 8.15
C PRO A 83 -13.59 5.86 6.96
N ALA A 84 -14.77 5.27 7.17
CA ALA A 84 -15.72 5.02 6.10
C ALA A 84 -16.57 6.25 5.71
N PHE A 85 -16.48 7.37 6.45
CA PHE A 85 -17.31 8.55 6.19
C PHE A 85 -16.98 9.30 4.90
N VAL A 86 -15.70 9.60 4.68
CA VAL A 86 -15.25 10.30 3.46
C VAL A 86 -15.59 9.50 2.19
N PRO A 87 -15.34 8.17 2.10
CA PRO A 87 -15.79 7.35 0.98
C PRO A 87 -17.31 7.39 0.76
N GLU A 88 -18.09 7.40 1.85
CA GLU A 88 -19.55 7.46 1.77
C GLU A 88 -20.02 8.81 1.22
N VAL A 89 -19.37 9.92 1.62
CA VAL A 89 -19.58 11.25 1.01
C VAL A 89 -19.13 11.27 -0.45
N GLN A 90 -17.97 10.69 -0.76
CA GLN A 90 -17.45 10.59 -2.11
C GLN A 90 -18.43 9.87 -3.04
N ARG A 91 -19.03 8.77 -2.57
CA ARG A 91 -20.05 7.99 -3.29
C ARG A 91 -21.30 8.81 -3.55
N GLU A 92 -21.85 9.48 -2.54
CA GLU A 92 -23.05 10.30 -2.71
C GLU A 92 -22.78 11.59 -3.48
N ALA A 93 -21.58 12.16 -3.44
CA ALA A 93 -21.23 13.35 -4.24
C ALA A 93 -20.95 13.02 -5.72
N GLY A 94 -20.96 11.73 -6.11
CA GLY A 94 -20.62 11.30 -7.47
C GLY A 94 -19.14 11.45 -7.80
N LEU A 95 -18.27 11.34 -6.79
CA LEU A 95 -16.81 11.46 -6.88
C LEU A 95 -16.08 10.11 -6.74
N ALA A 96 -16.82 9.03 -6.47
CA ALA A 96 -16.27 7.71 -6.19
C ALA A 96 -15.91 6.95 -7.47
N ALA A 97 -15.16 5.86 -7.32
CA ALA A 97 -14.93 4.93 -8.40
C ALA A 97 -16.26 4.34 -8.86
N ASP A 98 -16.64 4.57 -10.10
CA ASP A 98 -17.79 3.94 -10.73
C ASP A 98 -17.39 3.24 -12.02
N GLU A 99 -18.15 2.21 -12.36
CA GLU A 99 -18.10 1.63 -13.69
C GLU A 99 -19.06 2.42 -14.57
N GLU A 100 -18.52 3.19 -15.51
CA GLU A 100 -19.31 3.91 -16.49
C GLU A 100 -19.43 3.06 -17.76
N PHE A 101 -20.65 2.83 -18.21
CA PHE A 101 -20.88 2.25 -19.53
C PHE A 101 -20.69 3.34 -20.58
N VAL A 102 -19.54 3.31 -21.25
CA VAL A 102 -19.18 4.27 -22.29
C VAL A 102 -19.57 3.71 -23.65
N HIS A 103 -20.22 4.54 -24.46
CA HIS A 103 -20.49 4.28 -25.86
C HIS A 103 -19.80 5.36 -26.70
N ASP A 104 -18.58 5.09 -27.15
CA ASP A 104 -17.78 6.00 -27.97
C ASP A 104 -17.40 5.37 -29.33
N GLU A 105 -16.44 5.98 -30.05
CA GLU A 105 -16.00 5.52 -31.37
C GLU A 105 -15.41 4.10 -31.36
N ASP A 106 -14.97 3.61 -30.20
CA ASP A 106 -14.39 2.28 -30.01
C ASP A 106 -15.45 1.22 -29.60
N GLY A 107 -16.72 1.62 -29.53
CA GLY A 107 -17.85 0.75 -29.22
C GLY A 107 -18.31 0.81 -27.76
N GLU A 108 -19.10 -0.19 -27.38
CA GLU A 108 -19.73 -0.30 -26.06
C GLU A 108 -18.82 -1.05 -25.08
N ARG A 109 -18.42 -0.38 -23.99
CA ARG A 109 -17.63 -1.02 -22.92
C ARG A 109 -17.91 -0.41 -21.55
N TRP A 110 -17.72 -1.22 -20.52
CA TRP A 110 -17.59 -0.72 -19.15
C TRP A 110 -16.17 -0.19 -18.95
N VAL A 111 -16.06 1.04 -18.47
CA VAL A 111 -14.81 1.68 -18.09
C VAL A 111 -14.85 1.91 -16.59
N GLN A 112 -13.83 1.44 -15.88
CA GLN A 112 -13.68 1.74 -14.47
C GLN A 112 -13.06 3.13 -14.33
N PHE A 113 -13.80 4.05 -13.73
CA PHE A 113 -13.26 5.34 -13.32
C PHE A 113 -12.53 5.17 -11.99
N THR A 114 -11.23 5.50 -11.96
CA THR A 114 -10.45 5.49 -10.71
C THR A 114 -10.31 6.93 -10.23
N PRO A 115 -10.74 7.26 -9.00
CA PRO A 115 -10.61 8.59 -8.45
C PRO A 115 -9.15 9.05 -8.42
N GLU A 116 -8.89 10.17 -9.08
CA GLU A 116 -7.64 10.92 -8.90
C GLU A 116 -7.63 11.69 -7.58
N ALA A 117 -6.45 12.10 -7.13
CA ALA A 117 -6.19 12.91 -5.94
C ALA A 117 -7.16 14.10 -5.76
N ARG A 118 -7.48 14.82 -6.84
CA ARG A 118 -8.40 15.96 -6.80
C ARG A 118 -9.82 15.58 -6.35
N HIS A 119 -10.30 14.38 -6.69
CA HIS A 119 -11.61 13.89 -6.26
C HIS A 119 -11.61 13.51 -4.78
N VAL A 120 -10.48 13.01 -4.29
CA VAL A 120 -10.27 12.73 -2.87
C VAL A 120 -10.29 14.04 -2.06
N ASP A 121 -9.55 15.05 -2.52
CA ASP A 121 -9.55 16.37 -1.90
C ASP A 121 -10.96 16.98 -1.88
N GLU A 122 -11.68 16.91 -3.01
CA GLU A 122 -13.06 17.38 -3.12
C GLU A 122 -14.00 16.63 -2.16
N ALA A 123 -13.84 15.31 -2.01
CA ALA A 123 -14.62 14.52 -1.05
C ALA A 123 -14.34 14.93 0.40
N TYR A 124 -13.07 15.22 0.76
CA TYR A 124 -12.73 15.74 2.09
C TYR A 124 -13.33 17.12 2.32
N GLU A 125 -13.31 18.02 1.34
CA GLU A 125 -13.94 19.33 1.45
C GLU A 125 -15.47 19.21 1.60
N CYS A 126 -16.11 18.32 0.85
CA CYS A 126 -17.53 17.99 1.03
C CYS A 126 -17.80 17.45 2.44
N ALA A 127 -17.00 16.50 2.93
CA ALA A 127 -17.16 15.90 4.25
C ALA A 127 -16.98 16.95 5.37
N ARG A 128 -15.99 17.83 5.26
CA ARG A 128 -15.76 18.96 6.18
C ARG A 128 -16.94 19.93 6.16
N ALA A 129 -17.50 20.22 4.99
CA ALA A 129 -18.66 21.08 4.89
C ALA A 129 -19.93 20.45 5.49
N VAL A 130 -20.11 19.13 5.36
CA VAL A 130 -21.18 18.39 6.06
C VAL A 130 -20.98 18.45 7.58
N ALA A 131 -19.76 18.21 8.06
CA ALA A 131 -19.42 18.32 9.49
C ALA A 131 -19.71 19.73 10.02
N ALA A 132 -19.26 20.78 9.32
CA ALA A 132 -19.50 22.16 9.70
C ALA A 132 -21.00 22.48 9.84
N GLN A 133 -21.85 21.96 8.94
CA GLN A 133 -23.30 22.14 9.04
C GLN A 133 -23.90 21.42 10.25
N LEU A 134 -23.46 20.20 10.55
CA LEU A 134 -23.91 19.47 11.74
C LEU A 134 -23.53 20.21 13.03
N ILE A 135 -22.31 20.75 13.09
CA ILE A 135 -21.81 21.56 14.21
C ILE A 135 -22.63 22.85 14.36
N GLU A 136 -22.85 23.58 13.26
CA GLU A 136 -23.62 24.84 13.27
C GLU A 136 -25.03 24.64 13.83
N ARG A 137 -25.63 23.47 13.57
CA ARG A 137 -26.97 23.09 14.04
C ARG A 137 -26.99 22.55 15.47
N GLY A 138 -25.84 22.25 16.06
CA GLY A 138 -25.73 21.57 17.34
C GLY A 138 -26.12 20.09 17.30
N ASP A 139 -26.01 19.45 16.14
CA ASP A 139 -26.25 18.02 15.94
C ASP A 139 -24.98 17.17 16.16
N ALA A 140 -23.80 17.82 16.18
CA ALA A 140 -22.49 17.25 16.49
C ALA A 140 -21.66 18.22 17.37
N SER A 141 -20.61 17.72 18.01
CA SER A 141 -19.75 18.51 18.90
C SER A 141 -18.94 19.57 18.14
N PRO A 142 -18.66 20.75 18.74
CA PRO A 142 -17.75 21.74 18.17
C PRO A 142 -16.31 21.23 17.94
N THR A 143 -15.94 20.10 18.54
CA THR A 143 -14.62 19.47 18.37
C THR A 143 -14.64 18.27 17.42
N ALA A 144 -15.78 17.98 16.79
CA ALA A 144 -15.88 16.89 15.82
C ALA A 144 -14.93 17.13 14.64
N VAL A 145 -14.21 16.09 14.24
CA VAL A 145 -13.26 16.13 13.13
C VAL A 145 -13.59 15.05 12.13
N VAL A 146 -13.35 15.35 10.84
CA VAL A 146 -13.43 14.35 9.78
C VAL A 146 -12.18 13.48 9.85
N GLY A 147 -12.36 12.19 10.07
CA GLY A 147 -11.26 11.22 10.13
C GLY A 147 -10.61 10.97 8.76
N ALA A 148 -9.46 10.31 8.76
CA ALA A 148 -8.82 9.87 7.52
C ALA A 148 -9.67 8.77 6.84
N GLY A 149 -10.04 8.99 5.58
CA GLY A 149 -10.90 8.10 4.80
C GLY A 149 -10.25 6.76 4.44
N ARG A 150 -11.04 5.69 4.35
CA ARG A 150 -10.62 4.37 3.82
C ARG A 150 -11.58 3.89 2.73
N THR A 151 -11.09 3.64 1.52
CA THR A 151 -11.96 3.23 0.40
C THR A 151 -12.54 1.82 0.57
N TYR A 152 -13.43 1.44 -0.36
CA TYR A 152 -13.91 0.07 -0.51
C TYR A 152 -12.76 -0.83 -1.01
N GLY A 153 -12.08 -1.49 -0.08
CA GLY A 153 -10.78 -2.15 -0.30
C GLY A 153 -9.74 -1.83 0.79
N ASP A 154 -10.15 -1.10 1.83
CA ASP A 154 -9.37 -0.75 3.03
C ASP A 154 -8.13 0.11 2.77
N LEU A 155 -8.04 0.72 1.59
CA LEU A 155 -6.98 1.67 1.24
C LEU A 155 -7.18 2.98 1.97
N LEU A 156 -6.14 3.40 2.70
CA LEU A 156 -6.12 4.69 3.38
C LEU A 156 -5.97 5.84 2.36
N MET A 157 -6.99 6.70 2.33
CA MET A 157 -7.03 7.92 1.54
C MET A 157 -6.34 9.04 2.31
N LEU A 158 -5.29 9.59 1.75
CA LEU A 158 -4.53 10.68 2.35
C LEU A 158 -5.30 12.00 2.22
N THR A 159 -5.38 12.76 3.30
CA THR A 159 -5.74 14.17 3.22
C THR A 159 -4.68 14.94 2.42
N ALA A 160 -5.04 16.13 1.89
CA ALA A 160 -4.07 16.99 1.22
C ALA A 160 -2.84 17.31 2.10
N GLU A 161 -3.03 17.47 3.41
CA GLU A 161 -1.97 17.73 4.37
C GLU A 161 -1.06 16.50 4.55
N GLN A 162 -1.63 15.31 4.79
CA GLN A 162 -0.91 14.05 4.85
C GLN A 162 -0.11 13.80 3.59
N ARG A 163 -0.75 13.95 2.42
CA ARG A 163 -0.12 13.79 1.10
C ARG A 163 1.07 14.72 0.94
N THR A 164 0.92 16.00 1.29
CA THR A 164 2.01 16.98 1.17
C THR A 164 3.19 16.60 2.05
N THR A 165 2.94 16.30 3.34
CA THR A 165 4.01 15.94 4.28
C THR A 165 4.72 14.66 3.86
N VAL A 166 3.99 13.64 3.41
CA VAL A 166 4.59 12.40 2.91
C VAL A 166 5.41 12.63 1.64
N LEU A 167 4.92 13.43 0.69
CA LEU A 167 5.67 13.75 -0.53
C LEU A 167 6.97 14.49 -0.22
N ASP A 168 6.97 15.40 0.74
CA ASP A 168 8.19 16.10 1.16
C ASP A 168 9.19 15.14 1.81
N GLY A 169 8.73 14.24 2.68
CA GLY A 169 9.57 13.19 3.27
C GLY A 169 10.14 12.23 2.22
N ILE A 170 9.33 11.83 1.21
CA ILE A 170 9.79 10.98 0.10
C ILE A 170 10.91 11.66 -0.68
N ARG A 171 10.76 12.96 -1.01
CA ARG A 171 11.78 13.71 -1.76
C ARG A 171 13.08 13.84 -0.96
N GLU A 172 12.99 14.21 0.31
CA GLU A 172 14.18 14.35 1.18
C GLU A 172 14.96 13.05 1.29
N ILE A 173 14.27 11.92 1.54
CA ILE A 173 14.91 10.62 1.66
C ILE A 173 15.46 10.11 0.32
N GLY A 174 14.73 10.35 -0.79
CA GLY A 174 15.21 10.01 -2.13
C GLY A 174 16.47 10.78 -2.53
N GLU A 175 16.54 12.08 -2.20
CA GLU A 175 17.74 12.90 -2.39
C GLU A 175 18.90 12.39 -1.52
N ALA A 176 18.65 12.09 -0.25
CA ALA A 176 19.67 11.60 0.68
C ALA A 176 20.22 10.22 0.28
N SER A 177 19.39 9.34 -0.30
CA SER A 177 19.81 8.02 -0.75
C SER A 177 20.49 8.01 -2.12
N GLY A 178 20.52 9.14 -2.83
CA GLY A 178 20.98 9.21 -4.22
C GLY A 178 20.06 8.49 -5.22
N ASP A 179 18.80 8.25 -4.84
CA ASP A 179 17.80 7.53 -5.65
C ASP A 179 16.57 8.43 -5.93
N ALA A 180 16.81 9.72 -6.15
CA ALA A 180 15.76 10.72 -6.33
C ALA A 180 14.83 10.42 -7.53
N ASP A 181 15.37 9.77 -8.57
CA ASP A 181 14.64 9.42 -9.80
C ASP A 181 14.21 7.94 -9.87
N GLY A 182 14.51 7.14 -8.84
CA GLY A 182 14.21 5.70 -8.83
C GLY A 182 12.93 5.36 -8.07
N ARG A 183 13.05 4.51 -7.05
CA ARG A 183 11.85 3.96 -6.38
C ARG A 183 11.06 5.04 -5.64
N PHE A 184 11.73 6.05 -5.09
CA PHE A 184 11.09 7.15 -4.38
C PHE A 184 10.30 8.06 -5.33
N ALA A 185 10.80 8.31 -6.55
CA ALA A 185 10.01 8.99 -7.59
C ALA A 185 8.74 8.24 -7.95
N ALA A 186 8.81 6.90 -8.09
CA ALA A 186 7.65 6.08 -8.38
C ALA A 186 6.60 6.10 -7.26
N VAL A 187 7.03 6.10 -5.99
CA VAL A 187 6.14 6.29 -4.83
C VAL A 187 5.51 7.68 -4.85
N ALA A 188 6.31 8.73 -5.09
CA ALA A 188 5.82 10.10 -5.13
C ALA A 188 4.76 10.29 -6.23
N GLU A 189 5.02 9.79 -7.45
CA GLU A 189 4.06 9.84 -8.55
C GLU A 189 2.76 9.12 -8.21
N TYR A 190 2.85 7.94 -7.57
CA TYR A 190 1.67 7.18 -7.15
C TYR A 190 0.83 7.96 -6.12
N VAL A 191 1.47 8.45 -5.06
CA VAL A 191 0.82 9.21 -3.98
C VAL A 191 0.21 10.51 -4.52
N GLU A 192 0.89 11.20 -5.44
CA GLU A 192 0.39 12.42 -6.07
C GLU A 192 -0.82 12.15 -6.97
N ARG A 193 -0.80 11.05 -7.73
CA ARG A 193 -1.89 10.70 -8.65
C ARG A 193 -3.13 10.20 -7.93
N HIS A 194 -2.96 9.34 -6.92
CA HIS A 194 -4.05 8.56 -6.32
C HIS A 194 -4.44 9.02 -4.91
N SER A 195 -3.61 9.81 -4.22
CA SER A 195 -3.83 10.19 -2.81
C SER A 195 -4.07 9.00 -1.88
N GLU A 196 -3.41 7.89 -2.14
CA GLU A 196 -3.49 6.69 -1.34
C GLU A 196 -2.10 6.08 -1.20
N LEU A 197 -1.93 5.20 -0.22
CA LEU A 197 -0.70 4.45 -0.07
C LEU A 197 -0.63 3.31 -1.11
N PRO A 198 0.53 3.11 -1.77
CA PRO A 198 0.72 2.00 -2.68
C PRO A 198 0.69 0.66 -1.93
N GLN A 199 -0.08 -0.30 -2.46
CA GLN A 199 -0.13 -1.66 -1.91
C GLN A 199 1.03 -2.55 -2.37
N ARG A 200 1.69 -2.19 -3.48
CA ARG A 200 2.78 -2.99 -4.02
C ARG A 200 3.94 -3.03 -3.01
N ALA A 201 4.42 -4.24 -2.70
CA ALA A 201 5.41 -4.46 -1.66
C ALA A 201 6.69 -3.63 -1.87
N ASP A 202 7.18 -3.51 -3.10
CA ASP A 202 8.37 -2.72 -3.43
C ASP A 202 8.20 -1.21 -3.15
N LEU A 203 7.02 -0.66 -3.42
CA LEU A 203 6.68 0.73 -3.13
C LEU A 203 6.41 0.95 -1.65
N ARG A 204 5.81 -0.04 -0.96
CA ARG A 204 5.56 0.00 0.48
C ARG A 204 6.85 -0.04 1.28
N ASP A 205 7.82 -0.87 0.89
CA ASP A 205 9.15 -0.93 1.51
C ASP A 205 9.90 0.40 1.37
N ALA A 206 9.73 1.10 0.24
CA ALA A 206 10.28 2.44 0.06
C ALA A 206 9.61 3.45 1.02
N LEU A 207 8.29 3.39 1.23
CA LEU A 207 7.61 4.22 2.22
C LEU A 207 8.01 3.93 3.67
N VAL A 208 8.21 2.66 4.01
CA VAL A 208 8.79 2.26 5.30
C VAL A 208 10.15 2.94 5.49
N THR A 209 11.01 2.89 4.46
CA THR A 209 12.32 3.59 4.48
C THR A 209 12.15 5.09 4.69
N VAL A 210 11.13 5.72 4.09
CA VAL A 210 10.84 7.15 4.29
C VAL A 210 10.47 7.42 5.75
N PHE A 211 9.54 6.65 6.31
CA PHE A 211 9.02 6.90 7.65
C PHE A 211 10.09 6.66 8.71
N GLU A 212 10.88 5.59 8.56
CA GLU A 212 12.03 5.31 9.42
C GLU A 212 13.10 6.40 9.30
N GLY A 213 13.44 6.84 8.08
CA GLY A 213 14.42 7.89 7.85
C GLY A 213 14.01 9.26 8.41
N GLN A 214 12.70 9.53 8.48
CA GLN A 214 12.12 10.71 9.09
C GLN A 214 11.87 10.56 10.60
N LEU A 215 12.20 9.39 11.17
CA LEU A 215 11.92 9.03 12.56
C LEU A 215 10.42 9.05 12.92
N TRP A 216 9.56 8.90 11.92
CA TRP A 216 8.11 8.80 12.10
C TRP A 216 7.73 7.38 12.48
N THR A 217 7.90 7.05 13.77
CA THR A 217 7.57 5.74 14.34
C THR A 217 6.37 5.83 15.28
N GLU A 218 5.67 4.72 15.51
CA GLU A 218 4.51 4.72 16.40
C GLU A 218 4.91 5.16 17.82
N GLY A 219 4.25 6.19 18.34
CA GLY A 219 4.53 6.76 19.66
C GLY A 219 5.72 7.73 19.73
N ALA A 220 6.42 7.99 18.61
CA ALA A 220 7.42 9.04 18.57
C ALA A 220 6.76 10.41 18.75
N ARG A 221 7.38 11.26 19.58
CA ARG A 221 6.89 12.61 19.89
C ARG A 221 6.97 13.58 18.72
N ASP A 222 7.80 13.26 17.73
CA ASP A 222 8.10 14.12 16.59
C ASP A 222 7.30 13.74 15.34
N VAL A 223 6.40 12.74 15.43
CA VAL A 223 5.42 12.45 14.37
C VAL A 223 4.43 13.60 14.31
N PRO A 224 4.26 14.26 13.15
CA PRO A 224 3.19 15.24 12.99
C PRO A 224 1.82 14.63 13.32
N ASP A 225 0.99 15.35 14.08
CA ASP A 225 -0.29 14.82 14.60
C ASP A 225 -1.17 14.18 13.51
N HIS A 226 -1.19 14.78 12.31
CA HIS A 226 -1.99 14.30 11.18
C HIS A 226 -1.43 13.04 10.51
N LEU A 227 -0.22 12.61 10.82
CA LEU A 227 0.41 11.39 10.30
C LEU A 227 0.27 10.17 11.22
N HIS A 228 -0.26 10.30 12.43
CA HIS A 228 -0.30 9.18 13.38
C HIS A 228 -1.00 7.93 12.83
N ASP A 229 -2.20 8.09 12.25
CA ASP A 229 -2.95 6.97 11.64
C ASP A 229 -2.18 6.34 10.48
N LEU A 230 -1.42 7.18 9.75
CA LEU A 230 -0.64 6.75 8.60
C LEU A 230 0.59 5.94 9.02
N VAL A 231 1.29 6.41 10.04
CA VAL A 231 2.44 5.72 10.63
C VAL A 231 2.00 4.38 11.20
N ALA A 232 0.89 4.31 11.93
CA ALA A 232 0.36 3.06 12.45
C ALA A 232 -0.04 2.06 11.33
N GLU A 233 -0.47 2.54 10.17
CA GLU A 233 -0.82 1.69 9.02
C GLU A 233 0.42 1.16 8.28
N VAL A 234 1.44 1.99 8.11
CA VAL A 234 2.67 1.64 7.36
C VAL A 234 3.63 0.85 8.21
N LEU A 235 3.79 1.27 9.47
CA LEU A 235 4.61 0.66 10.50
C LEU A 235 3.68 0.17 11.61
N PRO A 236 2.88 -0.89 11.38
CA PRO A 236 2.07 -1.45 12.45
C PRO A 236 3.02 -1.80 13.58
N GLY A 237 2.93 -1.07 14.70
CA GLY A 237 3.78 -1.32 15.84
C GLY A 237 3.71 -2.80 16.13
N GLU A 238 4.86 -3.42 16.42
CA GLU A 238 4.90 -4.81 16.86
C GLU A 238 3.91 -4.93 18.02
N ALA A 239 2.71 -5.41 17.71
CA ALA A 239 1.57 -5.27 18.60
C ALA A 239 1.88 -6.10 19.82
N SER A 240 2.37 -5.46 20.89
CA SER A 240 2.63 -6.06 22.21
C SER A 240 2.86 -7.57 22.11
N ALA A 241 3.98 -7.98 21.49
CA ALA A 241 4.58 -9.22 21.91
C ALA A 241 4.72 -9.07 23.43
N GLU A 242 3.90 -9.85 24.11
CA GLU A 242 3.60 -9.86 25.54
C GLU A 242 4.76 -9.32 26.37
N ALA A 243 4.46 -8.51 27.39
CA ALA A 243 5.39 -8.09 28.42
C ALA A 243 6.06 -9.29 29.10
N VAL A 244 7.04 -9.87 28.42
CA VAL A 244 8.11 -10.66 28.97
C VAL A 244 8.96 -9.63 29.67
N GLU A 245 8.90 -9.62 31.01
CA GLU A 245 10.00 -9.09 31.83
C GLU A 245 11.32 -9.40 31.14
N PRO A 246 12.33 -8.50 31.10
CA PRO A 246 13.51 -8.63 30.24
C PRO A 246 14.25 -9.95 30.46
N ALA A 247 13.76 -10.98 29.78
CA ALA A 247 14.46 -12.20 29.52
C ALA A 247 15.50 -11.77 28.50
N ARG A 248 16.75 -11.82 28.96
CA ARG A 248 17.94 -11.72 28.12
C ARG A 248 17.85 -12.78 27.02
N ASP A 249 17.16 -12.50 25.93
CA ASP A 249 17.16 -13.35 24.75
C ASP A 249 18.37 -12.96 23.90
N GLY A 250 19.47 -13.67 24.17
CA GLY A 250 20.43 -14.31 23.25
C GLY A 250 20.91 -13.68 21.93
N ARG A 251 20.41 -12.55 21.44
CA ARG A 251 20.84 -11.91 20.18
C ARG A 251 21.34 -10.49 20.43
N GLY A 252 22.18 -10.32 21.45
CA GLY A 252 22.80 -9.03 21.79
C GLY A 252 23.61 -8.48 20.62
N LEU A 253 22.97 -7.68 19.78
CA LEU A 253 23.64 -6.86 18.79
C LEU A 253 24.54 -5.87 19.55
N PRO A 254 25.82 -5.76 19.17
CA PRO A 254 26.70 -4.79 19.80
C PRO A 254 26.25 -3.39 19.40
N MET A 255 25.58 -2.70 20.33
CA MET A 255 25.40 -1.25 20.25
C MET A 255 26.77 -0.60 20.14
N LEU A 256 26.97 0.22 19.11
CA LEU A 256 28.20 0.95 18.92
C LEU A 256 28.31 2.00 20.01
N THR A 257 29.41 1.97 20.73
CA THR A 257 29.86 3.10 21.54
C THR A 257 30.02 4.34 20.67
N ALA A 258 29.91 5.52 21.27
CA ALA A 258 30.09 6.79 20.55
C ALA A 258 31.44 6.85 19.82
N GLU A 259 32.49 6.28 20.41
CA GLU A 259 33.83 6.21 19.81
C GLU A 259 33.87 5.29 18.59
N GLN A 260 33.30 4.07 18.69
CA GLN A 260 33.17 3.17 17.54
C GLN A 260 32.40 3.81 16.39
N ARG A 261 31.28 4.47 16.71
CA ARG A 261 30.44 5.16 15.72
C ARG A 261 31.20 6.27 15.01
N THR A 262 31.89 7.15 15.74
CA THR A 262 32.67 8.24 15.11
C THR A 262 33.78 7.67 14.22
N THR A 263 34.55 6.69 14.69
CA THR A 263 35.62 6.09 13.90
C THR A 263 35.09 5.40 12.64
N LEU A 264 33.96 4.69 12.74
CA LEU A 264 33.33 4.06 11.57
C LEU A 264 32.83 5.07 10.56
N LEU A 265 32.22 6.17 11.00
CA LEU A 265 31.74 7.21 10.09
C LEU A 265 32.90 7.88 9.32
N GLU A 266 33.99 8.21 10.01
CA GLU A 266 35.20 8.74 9.36
C GLU A 266 35.80 7.74 8.35
N ALA A 267 35.83 6.46 8.70
CA ALA A 267 36.32 5.39 7.82
C ALA A 267 35.43 5.19 6.58
N ILE A 268 34.11 5.26 6.76
CA ILE A 268 33.12 5.16 5.68
C ILE A 268 33.26 6.34 4.72
N ASP A 269 33.38 7.56 5.23
CA ASP A 269 33.58 8.75 4.41
C ASP A 269 34.89 8.71 3.63
N ALA A 270 35.99 8.30 4.27
CA ALA A 270 37.29 8.15 3.60
C ALA A 270 37.25 7.07 2.50
N THR A 271 36.55 5.96 2.74
CA THR A 271 36.41 4.87 1.77
C THR A 271 35.53 5.30 0.59
N ARG A 272 34.44 6.03 0.86
CA ARG A 272 33.55 6.61 -0.15
C ARG A 272 34.29 7.57 -1.08
N GLU A 273 35.13 8.45 -0.51
CA GLU A 273 35.95 9.39 -1.28
C GLU A 273 36.97 8.65 -2.16
N ALA A 274 37.61 7.61 -1.62
CA ALA A 274 38.62 6.83 -2.33
C ALA A 274 38.03 5.94 -3.45
N SER A 275 36.84 5.36 -3.24
CA SER A 275 36.19 4.48 -4.22
C SER A 275 35.48 5.25 -5.34
N GLY A 276 35.20 6.53 -5.14
CA GLY A 276 34.36 7.32 -6.04
C GLY A 276 32.93 6.75 -6.12
N ASP A 277 32.38 6.32 -4.98
CA ASP A 277 31.11 5.60 -4.86
C ASP A 277 29.96 6.26 -5.63
N THR A 278 29.66 5.75 -6.82
CA THR A 278 28.56 6.21 -7.67
C THR A 278 27.21 5.62 -7.26
N ASP A 279 27.24 4.50 -6.53
CA ASP A 279 26.05 3.69 -6.27
C ASP A 279 25.45 3.99 -4.88
N GLY A 280 26.07 4.93 -4.14
CA GLY A 280 25.57 5.45 -2.86
C GLY A 280 25.65 4.47 -1.68
N ARG A 281 26.27 3.29 -1.87
CA ARG A 281 26.29 2.21 -0.89
C ARG A 281 26.97 2.61 0.42
N PHE A 282 28.07 3.37 0.36
CA PHE A 282 28.79 3.83 1.55
C PHE A 282 28.10 5.04 2.19
N ALA A 283 27.46 5.91 1.39
CA ALA A 283 26.65 7.00 1.92
C ALA A 283 25.47 6.47 2.75
N PHE A 284 24.79 5.45 2.25
CA PHE A 284 23.68 4.78 2.95
C PHE A 284 24.15 4.06 4.23
N LEU A 285 25.28 3.33 4.16
CA LEU A 285 25.88 2.70 5.33
C LEU A 285 26.26 3.73 6.42
N GLY A 286 26.84 4.86 6.02
CA GLY A 286 27.17 5.97 6.93
C GLY A 286 25.92 6.58 7.56
N GLY A 287 24.86 6.79 6.77
CA GLY A 287 23.57 7.26 7.28
C GLY A 287 22.97 6.34 8.34
N LEU A 288 22.96 5.02 8.09
CA LEU A 288 22.46 4.02 9.06
C LEU A 288 23.27 4.01 10.35
N ILE A 289 24.59 3.98 10.28
CA ILE A 289 25.45 3.98 11.49
C ILE A 289 25.31 5.30 12.25
N ALA A 290 25.18 6.44 11.55
CA ALA A 290 24.94 7.74 12.15
C ALA A 290 23.55 7.85 12.77
N MET A 291 22.54 7.15 12.27
CA MET A 291 21.19 7.32 12.77
C MET A 291 20.87 6.31 13.89
N TRP A 292 21.41 5.09 13.81
CA TRP A 292 21.01 3.95 14.66
C TRP A 292 22.09 3.57 15.67
N GLY A 293 23.37 3.82 15.37
CA GLY A 293 24.46 3.39 16.24
C GLY A 293 24.58 1.86 16.35
N GLU A 294 24.07 1.13 15.38
CA GLU A 294 24.11 -0.33 15.33
C GLU A 294 24.83 -0.81 14.07
N VAL A 295 25.35 -2.04 14.12
CA VAL A 295 25.93 -2.71 12.96
C VAL A 295 24.81 -3.35 12.14
N PRO A 296 24.65 -3.02 10.85
CA PRO A 296 23.54 -3.53 10.05
C PRO A 296 23.58 -5.06 9.91
N GLU A 297 22.41 -5.71 9.96
CA GLU A 297 22.29 -7.17 9.81
C GLU A 297 22.31 -7.62 8.34
N ARG A 298 21.93 -6.72 7.43
CA ARG A 298 21.83 -7.01 6.00
C ARG A 298 23.18 -7.46 5.42
N PRO A 299 23.26 -8.60 4.71
CA PRO A 299 24.52 -9.16 4.21
C PRO A 299 25.30 -8.20 3.31
N ASP A 300 24.60 -7.46 2.45
CA ASP A 300 25.20 -6.47 1.56
C ASP A 300 25.79 -5.27 2.33
N LEU A 301 25.17 -4.85 3.43
CA LEU A 301 25.71 -3.77 4.26
C LEU A 301 26.87 -4.26 5.13
N ARG A 302 26.84 -5.50 5.60
CA ARG A 302 27.97 -6.13 6.31
C ARG A 302 29.18 -6.28 5.41
N GLU A 303 29.00 -6.70 4.17
CA GLU A 303 30.09 -6.76 3.19
C GLU A 303 30.66 -5.37 2.88
N ALA A 304 29.81 -4.34 2.79
CA ALA A 304 30.26 -2.97 2.63
C ALA A 304 31.08 -2.51 3.84
N LEU A 305 30.61 -2.80 5.05
CA LEU A 305 31.30 -2.46 6.29
C LEU A 305 32.63 -3.23 6.41
N ALA A 306 32.66 -4.51 6.02
CA ALA A 306 33.89 -5.29 5.93
C ALA A 306 34.88 -4.65 4.95
N THR A 307 34.41 -4.18 3.79
CA THR A 307 35.24 -3.49 2.79
C THR A 307 35.85 -2.20 3.36
N VAL A 308 35.06 -1.41 4.12
CA VAL A 308 35.55 -0.21 4.81
C VAL A 308 36.61 -0.58 5.85
N LEU A 309 36.33 -1.59 6.67
CA LEU A 309 37.24 -2.04 7.72
C LEU A 309 38.56 -2.56 7.13
N GLU A 310 38.49 -3.36 6.06
CA GLU A 310 39.66 -3.87 5.35
C GLU A 310 40.47 -2.78 4.65
N GLY A 311 39.79 -1.82 4.02
CA GLY A 311 40.43 -0.72 3.29
C GLY A 311 41.17 0.24 4.22
N GLN A 312 40.61 0.54 5.39
CA GLN A 312 41.16 1.54 6.32
C GLN A 312 42.11 0.93 7.36
N PHE A 313 41.83 -0.28 7.84
CA PHE A 313 42.54 -0.89 8.96
C PHE A 313 43.28 -2.18 8.59
N GLY A 314 43.22 -2.60 7.32
CA GLY A 314 43.79 -3.87 6.86
C GLY A 314 42.92 -5.07 7.23
N THR A 315 43.43 -6.28 7.02
CA THR A 315 42.65 -7.50 7.28
C THR A 315 42.19 -7.58 8.75
N PRO A 316 41.07 -8.26 9.06
CA PRO A 316 40.54 -8.41 10.42
C PRO A 316 41.52 -8.91 11.49
N SER A 317 42.66 -9.47 11.09
CA SER A 317 43.74 -9.96 11.95
C SER A 317 44.95 -9.02 12.02
N ALA A 318 44.86 -7.82 11.44
CA ALA A 318 45.95 -6.86 11.41
C ALA A 318 46.23 -6.32 12.83
N PRO A 319 47.51 -6.24 13.23
CA PRO A 319 47.89 -5.73 14.55
C PRO A 319 47.52 -4.26 14.78
N ASP A 320 47.20 -3.52 13.72
CA ASP A 320 46.94 -2.09 13.74
C ASP A 320 45.45 -1.71 13.93
N LEU A 321 44.55 -2.69 14.09
CA LEU A 321 43.13 -2.44 14.33
C LEU A 321 42.92 -1.77 15.72
N PRO A 322 42.24 -0.61 15.79
CA PRO A 322 41.89 0.02 17.06
C PRO A 322 41.14 -0.93 17.98
N GLU A 323 41.51 -0.95 19.27
CA GLU A 323 40.99 -1.92 20.23
C GLU A 323 39.46 -1.85 20.39
N HIS A 324 38.88 -0.66 20.30
CA HIS A 324 37.44 -0.47 20.37
C HIS A 324 36.70 -1.01 19.14
N LEU A 325 37.35 -1.25 18.00
CA LEU A 325 36.68 -1.80 16.81
C LEU A 325 36.75 -3.34 16.71
N ARG A 326 37.50 -4.02 17.60
CA ARG A 326 37.66 -5.48 17.56
C ARG A 326 36.33 -6.23 17.67
N GLU A 327 35.46 -5.80 18.57
CA GLU A 327 34.13 -6.41 18.74
C GLU A 327 33.24 -6.25 17.49
N VAL A 328 33.36 -5.10 16.81
CA VAL A 328 32.62 -4.84 15.55
C VAL A 328 33.16 -5.74 14.43
N VAL A 329 34.47 -5.88 14.32
CA VAL A 329 35.13 -6.72 13.31
C VAL A 329 34.78 -8.20 13.52
N ASP A 330 34.84 -8.69 14.75
CA ASP A 330 34.46 -10.06 15.11
C ASP A 330 32.98 -10.36 14.79
N TYR A 331 32.12 -9.34 14.89
CA TYR A 331 30.71 -9.45 14.57
C TYR A 331 30.43 -9.43 13.04
N VAL A 332 31.21 -8.67 12.27
CA VAL A 332 31.01 -8.49 10.82
C VAL A 332 31.64 -9.63 10.02
N VAL A 333 32.77 -10.18 10.48
CA VAL A 333 33.51 -11.26 9.81
C VAL A 333 33.51 -12.52 10.70
N PRO A 334 32.46 -13.38 10.62
CA PRO A 334 32.40 -14.59 11.43
C PRO A 334 33.54 -15.57 11.07
N ASP A 335 33.99 -16.33 12.06
CA ASP A 335 35.17 -17.22 12.03
C ASP A 335 35.24 -18.17 10.81
N GLU A 336 34.11 -18.54 10.21
CA GLU A 336 34.08 -19.44 9.03
C GLU A 336 34.76 -18.82 7.78
N ALA A 337 34.90 -17.48 7.73
CA ALA A 337 35.62 -16.79 6.67
C ALA A 337 37.14 -16.63 6.97
N ARG A 338 37.59 -16.88 8.21
CA ARG A 338 39.01 -16.88 8.59
C ARG A 338 39.63 -18.22 8.19
N GLY A 339 39.89 -18.41 6.91
CA GLY A 339 40.57 -19.60 6.42
C GLY A 339 41.87 -19.88 7.19
N ASP A 340 41.99 -21.09 7.73
CA ASP A 340 43.17 -21.62 8.42
C ASP A 340 44.44 -21.34 7.60
N SER A 341 45.10 -20.23 7.93
CA SER A 341 46.34 -19.79 7.30
C SER A 341 47.55 -20.37 8.04
N HIS A 342 47.48 -21.66 8.39
CA HIS A 342 48.64 -22.41 8.83
C HIS A 342 49.03 -23.43 7.75
N GLU A 343 50.24 -23.22 7.22
CA GLU A 343 50.98 -24.05 6.28
C GLU A 343 50.57 -23.98 4.81
N LEU A 344 51.28 -23.18 4.01
CA LEU A 344 51.85 -23.68 2.74
C LEU A 344 53.20 -23.01 2.45
N ARG A 345 54.24 -23.84 2.41
CA ARG A 345 55.58 -23.56 1.87
C ARG A 345 55.51 -23.30 0.35
N PRO A 346 56.45 -22.54 -0.22
CA PRO A 346 56.49 -22.28 -1.65
C PRO A 346 57.07 -23.49 -2.40
N THR A 347 56.35 -23.96 -3.42
CA THR A 347 56.94 -24.75 -4.50
C THR A 347 56.62 -24.12 -5.85
N ASP A 348 57.71 -23.73 -6.51
CA ASP A 348 57.82 -23.46 -7.93
C ASP A 348 57.17 -24.54 -8.81
N GLY A 349 56.62 -24.11 -9.95
CA GLY A 349 56.80 -24.86 -11.19
C GLY A 349 55.55 -25.44 -11.86
N MET A 350 55.21 -24.79 -12.97
CA MET A 350 54.74 -25.36 -14.25
C MET A 350 53.25 -25.71 -14.48
N ALA A 351 52.82 -25.14 -15.61
CA ALA A 351 52.08 -25.74 -16.72
C ALA A 351 50.54 -25.77 -16.68
N THR A 352 50.00 -24.79 -17.40
CA THR A 352 48.87 -24.89 -18.35
C THR A 352 48.37 -26.29 -18.67
N VAL A 353 47.10 -26.56 -18.35
CA VAL A 353 46.23 -27.48 -19.10
C VAL A 353 44.85 -26.84 -19.21
N ARG A 354 44.41 -26.66 -20.47
CA ARG A 354 43.04 -26.32 -20.87
C ARG A 354 42.11 -27.50 -20.55
N SER A 355 40.96 -27.21 -19.97
CA SER A 355 39.78 -28.07 -20.07
C SER A 355 38.61 -27.25 -20.60
N GLU A 356 38.26 -27.53 -21.85
CA GLU A 356 36.96 -27.24 -22.43
C GLU A 356 35.97 -28.24 -21.82
N GLU A 357 34.89 -27.76 -21.20
CA GLU A 357 33.78 -28.61 -20.81
C GLU A 357 32.48 -28.01 -21.34
N SER A 358 31.81 -28.84 -22.14
CA SER A 358 30.65 -28.51 -22.96
C SER A 358 29.38 -28.41 -22.10
N ALA A 359 28.73 -27.25 -22.11
CA ALA A 359 27.35 -27.11 -21.66
C ALA A 359 26.41 -27.29 -22.85
N THR A 360 25.59 -28.35 -22.80
CA THR A 360 24.49 -28.60 -23.73
C THR A 360 23.39 -27.59 -23.45
N GLN A 361 23.15 -26.70 -24.41
CA GLN A 361 22.11 -25.67 -24.37
C GLN A 361 20.74 -26.36 -24.55
N LEU A 362 19.94 -26.43 -23.49
CA LEU A 362 18.50 -26.76 -23.60
C LEU A 362 17.76 -25.55 -24.20
N PRO A 363 16.78 -25.74 -25.10
CA PRO A 363 16.01 -24.63 -25.65
C PRO A 363 15.10 -24.05 -24.57
N SER A 364 15.40 -22.83 -24.14
CA SER A 364 14.47 -22.02 -23.34
C SER A 364 13.35 -21.51 -24.24
N THR A 365 12.25 -22.25 -24.35
CA THR A 365 10.97 -21.69 -24.77
C THR A 365 10.48 -20.78 -23.64
N MET A 366 10.83 -19.49 -23.69
CA MET A 366 10.23 -18.51 -22.79
C MET A 366 8.77 -18.30 -23.19
N TYR A 367 7.86 -18.74 -22.32
CA TYR A 367 6.48 -18.30 -22.35
C TYR A 367 6.41 -16.86 -21.86
N SER A 368 5.54 -16.05 -22.46
CA SER A 368 5.23 -14.72 -21.92
C SER A 368 4.57 -14.82 -20.53
N PRO A 369 4.65 -13.79 -19.68
CA PRO A 369 4.00 -13.79 -18.36
C PRO A 369 2.50 -14.11 -18.41
N ARG A 370 1.83 -13.68 -19.49
CA ARG A 370 0.41 -13.98 -19.75
C ARG A 370 0.18 -15.47 -20.07
N GLU A 371 1.03 -16.07 -20.90
CA GLU A 371 0.95 -17.51 -21.21
C GLU A 371 1.28 -18.38 -19.99
N PHE A 372 2.15 -17.90 -19.10
CA PHE A 372 2.43 -18.57 -17.84
C PHE A 372 1.21 -18.57 -16.91
N ALA A 373 0.57 -17.40 -16.73
CA ALA A 373 -0.64 -17.26 -15.91
C ALA A 373 -1.83 -18.10 -16.45
N GLU A 374 -2.02 -18.13 -17.78
CA GLU A 374 -3.05 -18.94 -18.41
C GLU A 374 -2.81 -20.44 -18.20
N ARG A 375 -1.55 -20.89 -18.29
CA ARG A 375 -1.17 -22.29 -18.05
C ARG A 375 -1.30 -22.71 -16.60
N GLU A 376 -1.00 -21.80 -15.66
CA GLU A 376 -1.25 -21.98 -14.23
C GLU A 376 -2.74 -22.17 -13.94
N MET A 377 -3.60 -21.29 -14.47
CA MET A 377 -5.06 -21.41 -14.33
C MET A 377 -5.60 -22.73 -14.88
N LEU A 378 -5.11 -23.17 -16.04
CA LEU A 378 -5.52 -24.44 -16.64
C LEU A 378 -5.08 -25.64 -15.79
N ARG A 379 -3.86 -25.62 -15.23
CA ARG A 379 -3.41 -26.65 -14.27
C ARG A 379 -4.27 -26.69 -13.01
N ALA A 380 -4.61 -25.52 -12.45
CA ALA A 380 -5.47 -25.42 -11.27
C ALA A 380 -6.88 -25.98 -11.53
N ALA A 381 -7.37 -25.87 -12.77
CA ALA A 381 -8.62 -26.47 -13.22
C ALA A 381 -8.52 -27.96 -13.61
N GLY A 382 -7.33 -28.58 -13.47
CA GLY A 382 -7.10 -29.99 -13.84
C GLY A 382 -7.02 -30.24 -15.34
N ILE A 383 -6.83 -29.21 -16.16
CA ILE A 383 -6.76 -29.27 -17.62
C ILE A 383 -5.28 -29.27 -18.04
N ASN A 384 -4.85 -30.25 -18.83
CA ASN A 384 -3.49 -30.29 -19.35
C ASN A 384 -3.32 -29.22 -20.44
N PRO A 385 -2.47 -28.19 -20.24
CA PRO A 385 -2.31 -27.10 -21.19
C PRO A 385 -1.74 -27.54 -22.55
N ASP A 386 -1.09 -28.70 -22.61
CA ASP A 386 -0.52 -29.23 -23.86
C ASP A 386 -1.52 -30.06 -24.67
N GLU A 387 -2.66 -30.46 -24.10
CA GLU A 387 -3.73 -31.19 -24.82
C GLU A 387 -4.52 -30.27 -25.76
N ARG A 388 -4.56 -28.96 -25.50
CA ARG A 388 -5.26 -27.98 -26.33
C ARG A 388 -4.52 -27.67 -27.64
N ALA A 389 -3.20 -27.81 -27.66
CA ALA A 389 -2.38 -27.57 -28.86
C ALA A 389 -2.47 -28.69 -29.91
N ALA A 390 -3.05 -29.84 -29.55
CA ALA A 390 -3.18 -31.00 -30.43
C ALA A 390 -4.56 -31.13 -31.11
N GLN A 391 -5.52 -30.25 -30.82
CA GLN A 391 -6.81 -30.28 -31.51
C GLN A 391 -6.75 -29.51 -32.83
N PRO A 392 -7.04 -30.16 -33.98
CA PRO A 392 -7.14 -29.45 -35.25
C PRO A 392 -8.30 -28.47 -35.17
N VAL A 393 -8.00 -27.18 -35.31
CA VAL A 393 -9.01 -26.13 -35.48
C VAL A 393 -9.81 -26.46 -36.74
N PRO A 394 -11.13 -26.69 -36.65
CA PRO A 394 -11.94 -26.83 -37.86
C PRO A 394 -11.92 -25.49 -38.59
N SER A 395 -11.41 -25.53 -39.81
CA SER A 395 -11.37 -24.43 -40.77
C SER A 395 -12.73 -23.72 -40.86
N SER A 396 -12.71 -22.40 -40.71
CA SER A 396 -13.81 -21.47 -40.91
C SER A 396 -14.32 -21.49 -42.36
N GLN A 397 -15.01 -22.55 -42.76
CA GLN A 397 -15.64 -22.63 -44.08
C GLN A 397 -16.80 -23.65 -44.15
N ALA A 398 -17.73 -23.60 -43.19
CA ALA A 398 -19.08 -24.13 -43.37
C ALA A 398 -19.94 -23.79 -42.14
N MET A 399 -20.80 -22.77 -42.25
CA MET A 399 -22.17 -22.75 -41.71
C MET A 399 -22.81 -21.41 -42.11
N MET A 400 -23.15 -21.32 -43.40
CA MET A 400 -24.36 -20.59 -43.79
C MET A 400 -25.56 -21.45 -43.40
N LEU A 401 -26.67 -20.75 -43.12
CA LEU A 401 -28.06 -21.21 -42.97
C LEU A 401 -28.50 -21.49 -41.53
N GLN A 402 -29.16 -20.50 -40.91
CA GLN A 402 -30.55 -20.62 -40.42
C GLN A 402 -31.10 -19.25 -39.92
N PRO A 403 -32.43 -19.07 -39.76
CA PRO A 403 -33.28 -18.33 -40.70
C PRO A 403 -33.73 -16.97 -40.16
N GLU A 404 -34.11 -16.08 -41.09
CA GLU A 404 -34.84 -14.85 -40.80
C GLU A 404 -36.14 -15.14 -40.03
N VAL A 405 -36.18 -14.73 -38.76
CA VAL A 405 -37.43 -14.60 -38.02
C VAL A 405 -38.08 -13.29 -38.46
N GLN A 406 -38.97 -13.37 -39.44
CA GLN A 406 -39.94 -12.32 -39.74
C GLN A 406 -40.82 -12.09 -38.50
N ARG A 407 -40.57 -11.00 -37.77
CA ARG A 407 -41.55 -10.46 -36.82
C ARG A 407 -42.64 -9.76 -37.63
N THR A 408 -43.74 -10.47 -37.82
CA THR A 408 -45.02 -9.90 -38.25
C THR A 408 -45.47 -8.86 -37.23
N ARG A 409 -45.62 -7.63 -37.73
CA ARG A 409 -46.27 -6.50 -37.06
C ARG A 409 -47.75 -6.87 -36.89
N GLY A 410 -48.09 -7.36 -35.70
CA GLY A 410 -49.47 -7.62 -35.29
C GLY A 410 -50.10 -6.35 -34.78
N ASP A 411 -51.28 -6.06 -35.32
CA ASP A 411 -52.15 -4.94 -34.98
C ASP A 411 -52.41 -4.84 -33.47
N ASP A 412 -52.52 -3.59 -33.05
CA ASP A 412 -52.89 -3.14 -31.71
C ASP A 412 -54.38 -2.77 -31.76
N PRO A 413 -55.29 -3.54 -31.14
CA PRO A 413 -56.61 -3.06 -30.81
C PRO A 413 -56.77 -3.09 -29.30
N LEU A 414 -56.85 -1.92 -28.66
CA LEU A 414 -57.83 -1.61 -27.61
C LEU A 414 -57.59 -0.18 -27.07
N GLU A 415 -58.09 0.80 -27.82
CA GLU A 415 -58.86 1.86 -27.19
C GLU A 415 -60.18 1.26 -26.69
N ARG A 416 -60.43 1.32 -25.39
CA ARG A 416 -61.73 1.67 -24.79
C ARG A 416 -61.58 2.01 -23.32
#